data_AF-A0A931ZGQ5-F1
#
_entry.id   AF-A0A931ZGQ5-F1
#
_cell.length_a   1.000
_cell.length_b   1.000
_cell.length_c   1.000
_cell.angle_alpha   90.00
_cell.angle_beta   90.00
_cell.angle_gamma   90.00
#
_symmetry.space_group_name_H-M   'P 1'
#
loop_
_entity.id
_entity.type
_entity.pdbx_description
1 polymer ?
#
loop_
_entity_poly.entity_id
_entity_poly.type
_entity_poly.pdbx_seq_one_letter_code
_entity_poly.pdbx_strand_id
1 'polypeptide(L)'
;MNNEKLPGDYVAGLVDGEGCFYLMYRHETKRNRTNKTTYYRWIPYFCINVREDDKDLIQKVSNTLSCGKIYLLKKRKKQNNWGDTVWFGVQNIDDVYNKIIPFFKKFPLRGKKKFDFELWEKAVKIIYDHKHKEPPFRWTHGLGRGQWRLKPYTSKEHNLLQEIRQKMRQFKANRDKEYKNQPVSI
;
A
#
# COMPACT_ATOMS: atom_id res chain seq x y z
N MET A 1 15.90 11.47 18.77
CA MET A 1 15.68 10.50 17.67
C MET A 1 16.53 10.94 16.49
N ASN A 2 17.28 10.02 15.88
CA ASN A 2 18.17 10.38 14.78
C ASN A 2 17.33 10.78 13.54
N ASN A 3 17.43 12.04 13.11
CA ASN A 3 16.62 12.59 12.01
C ASN A 3 17.36 12.57 10.66
N GLU A 4 18.34 11.66 10.56
CA GLU A 4 19.15 11.46 9.38
C GLU A 4 18.28 11.05 8.19
N LYS A 5 18.59 11.59 7.02
CA LYS A 5 17.91 11.33 5.75
C LYS A 5 18.88 10.69 4.76
N LEU A 6 18.34 9.90 3.84
CA LEU A 6 19.08 9.26 2.75
C LEU A 6 18.96 10.10 1.46
N PRO A 7 19.95 10.03 0.56
CA PRO A 7 19.81 10.54 -0.80
C PRO A 7 18.60 9.93 -1.52
N GLY A 8 17.91 10.74 -2.33
CA GLY A 8 16.69 10.30 -3.01
C GLY A 8 16.92 9.12 -3.97
N ASP A 9 18.00 9.15 -4.76
CA ASP A 9 18.39 8.05 -5.65
C ASP A 9 18.67 6.74 -4.88
N TYR A 10 19.22 6.84 -3.67
CA TYR A 10 19.45 5.66 -2.83
C TYR A 10 18.11 5.04 -2.41
N VAL A 11 17.15 5.86 -1.96
CA VAL A 11 15.81 5.36 -1.61
C VAL A 11 15.10 4.77 -2.83
N ALA A 12 15.23 5.38 -4.00
CA ALA A 12 14.68 4.84 -5.25
C ALA A 12 15.30 3.47 -5.59
N GLY A 13 16.62 3.33 -5.48
CA GLY A 13 17.33 2.07 -5.69
C GLY A 13 16.94 0.97 -4.68
N LEU A 14 16.83 1.32 -3.40
CA LEU A 14 16.32 0.41 -2.37
C LEU A 14 14.90 -0.05 -2.71
N VAL A 15 14.06 0.88 -3.14
CA VAL A 15 12.67 0.58 -3.51
C VAL A 15 12.59 -0.26 -4.76
N ASP A 16 13.51 -0.13 -5.73
CA ASP A 16 13.58 -1.04 -6.89
C ASP A 16 13.79 -2.51 -6.47
N GLY A 17 14.56 -2.76 -5.41
CA GLY A 17 14.76 -4.09 -4.82
C GLY A 17 13.63 -4.52 -3.90
N GLU A 18 13.44 -3.80 -2.78
CA GLU A 18 12.64 -4.22 -1.63
C GLU A 18 11.23 -3.61 -1.56
N GLY A 19 10.96 -2.62 -2.43
CA GLY A 19 9.71 -1.88 -2.43
C GLY A 19 8.54 -2.65 -3.05
N CYS A 20 7.33 -2.32 -2.58
CA CYS A 20 6.09 -2.85 -3.13
C CYS A 20 5.02 -1.76 -3.27
N PHE A 21 4.58 -1.53 -4.50
CA PHE A 21 3.35 -0.80 -4.82
C PHE A 21 2.21 -1.80 -4.99
N TYR A 22 1.16 -1.65 -4.20
CA TYR A 22 0.03 -2.57 -4.18
C TYR A 22 -1.29 -1.82 -4.27
N LEU A 23 -2.23 -2.38 -5.03
CA LEU A 23 -3.58 -1.88 -5.16
C LEU A 23 -4.56 -2.95 -4.66
N MET A 24 -5.13 -2.71 -3.47
CA MET A 24 -6.00 -3.66 -2.79
C MET A 24 -7.46 -3.29 -2.98
N TYR A 25 -8.30 -4.28 -3.25
CA TYR A 25 -9.76 -4.16 -3.11
C TYR A 25 -10.19 -4.90 -1.85
N ARG A 26 -10.67 -4.17 -0.83
CA ARG A 26 -11.14 -4.75 0.42
C ARG A 26 -12.66 -4.77 0.49
N HIS A 27 -13.16 -5.87 1.05
CA HIS A 27 -14.51 -6.05 1.55
C HIS A 27 -14.45 -6.05 3.08
N GLU A 28 -15.09 -5.07 3.73
CA GLU A 28 -15.08 -4.92 5.18
C GLU A 28 -16.51 -4.89 5.70
N THR A 29 -16.88 -5.89 6.52
CA THR A 29 -18.17 -5.94 7.21
C THR A 29 -17.97 -5.57 8.67
N LYS A 30 -18.59 -4.48 9.14
CA LYS A 30 -18.52 -4.10 10.56
C LYS A 30 -19.49 -4.97 11.37
N ARG A 31 -18.95 -6.02 12.00
CA ARG A 31 -19.73 -7.04 12.74
C ARG A 31 -20.31 -6.54 14.07
N ASN A 32 -19.71 -5.52 14.70
CA ASN A 32 -20.07 -5.05 16.04
C ASN A 32 -21.12 -3.91 16.04
N ARG A 33 -21.94 -3.79 14.99
CA ARG A 33 -23.05 -2.83 14.92
C ARG A 33 -24.33 -3.57 14.61
N THR A 34 -25.43 -3.17 15.25
CA THR A 34 -26.80 -3.69 15.06
C THR A 34 -27.23 -3.71 13.59
N ASN A 35 -26.61 -2.87 12.75
CA ASN A 35 -26.74 -2.90 11.30
C ASN A 35 -25.40 -3.27 10.65
N LYS A 36 -25.29 -4.53 10.16
CA LYS A 36 -24.09 -5.07 9.49
C LYS A 36 -23.87 -4.36 8.16
N THR A 37 -23.19 -3.23 8.18
CA THR A 37 -22.84 -2.54 6.93
C THR A 37 -21.56 -3.12 6.34
N THR A 38 -21.64 -3.51 5.07
CA THR A 38 -20.50 -3.90 4.25
C THR A 38 -19.99 -2.69 3.47
N TYR A 39 -18.67 -2.54 3.42
CA TYR A 39 -17.97 -1.49 2.69
C TYR A 39 -17.00 -2.13 1.71
N TYR A 40 -17.05 -1.66 0.47
CA TYR A 40 -16.06 -1.97 -0.55
C TYR A 40 -15.17 -0.76 -0.73
N ARG A 41 -13.85 -0.96 -0.67
CA ARG A 41 -12.89 0.13 -0.90
C ARG A 41 -11.65 -0.32 -1.65
N TRP A 42 -11.21 0.55 -2.54
CA TRP A 42 -9.88 0.51 -3.12
C TRP A 42 -8.89 1.20 -2.19
N ILE A 43 -7.75 0.57 -1.97
CA ILE A 43 -6.68 1.05 -1.09
C ILE A 43 -5.36 0.95 -1.85
N PRO A 44 -4.73 2.08 -2.22
CA PRO A 44 -3.36 2.06 -2.66
C PRO A 44 -2.44 1.96 -1.44
N TYR A 45 -1.38 1.18 -1.59
CA TYR A 45 -0.48 0.83 -0.52
C TYR A 45 0.95 0.81 -1.05
N PHE A 46 1.83 1.55 -0.38
CA PHE A 46 3.27 1.48 -0.61
C PHE A 46 3.95 0.91 0.62
N CYS A 47 4.88 -0.03 0.43
CA CYS A 47 5.65 -0.58 1.54
C CYS A 47 7.06 -1.02 1.19
N ILE A 48 7.86 -1.18 2.24
CA ILE A 48 9.17 -1.82 2.25
C ILE A 48 9.15 -2.83 3.40
N ASN A 49 9.64 -4.05 3.15
CA ASN A 49 9.74 -5.09 4.17
C ASN A 49 11.13 -5.70 4.13
N VAL A 50 11.90 -5.48 5.19
CA VAL A 50 13.29 -5.97 5.31
C VAL A 50 13.47 -6.69 6.64
N ARG A 51 14.65 -7.26 6.85
CA ARG A 51 15.02 -7.87 8.13
C ARG A 51 15.13 -6.82 9.23
N GLU A 52 14.99 -7.24 10.49
CA GLU A 52 15.02 -6.33 11.64
C GLU A 52 16.37 -5.62 11.84
N ASP A 53 17.48 -6.25 11.44
CA ASP A 53 18.83 -5.65 11.48
C ASP A 53 18.93 -4.38 10.61
N ASP A 54 18.09 -4.23 9.59
CA ASP A 54 17.98 -3.03 8.75
C ASP A 54 16.99 -1.96 9.29
N LYS A 55 16.52 -2.07 10.54
CA LYS A 55 15.54 -1.13 11.11
C LYS A 55 15.99 0.33 11.02
N ASP A 56 17.26 0.60 11.30
CA ASP A 56 17.79 1.96 11.28
C ASP A 56 17.78 2.54 9.86
N LEU A 57 18.06 1.71 8.85
CA LEU A 57 17.93 2.10 7.45
C LEU A 57 16.49 2.50 7.12
N ILE A 58 15.51 1.69 7.55
CA ILE A 58 14.08 1.97 7.35
C ILE A 58 13.63 3.25 8.07
N GLN A 59 14.19 3.55 9.24
CA GLN A 59 13.95 4.82 9.92
C GLN A 59 14.43 6.01 9.07
N LYS A 60 15.62 5.93 8.47
CA LYS A 60 16.13 6.98 7.59
C LYS A 60 15.30 7.13 6.31
N VAL A 61 14.77 6.03 5.76
CA VAL A 61 13.80 6.07 4.64
C VAL A 61 12.54 6.81 5.04
N SER A 62 11.95 6.49 6.20
CA SER A 62 10.78 7.18 6.74
C SER A 62 11.02 8.68 6.92
N ASN A 63 12.20 9.06 7.45
CA ASN A 63 12.58 10.48 7.58
C ASN A 63 12.69 11.18 6.22
N THR A 64 13.24 10.49 5.21
CA THR A 64 13.40 11.01 3.85
C THR A 64 12.05 11.23 3.16
N LEU A 65 11.14 10.27 3.27
CA LEU A 65 9.79 10.34 2.70
C LEU A 65 8.84 11.21 3.52
N SER A 66 9.19 11.53 4.77
CA SER A 66 8.40 12.37 5.69
C SER A 66 6.95 11.91 5.84
N CYS A 67 6.73 10.60 5.79
CA CYS A 67 5.44 9.94 5.97
C CYS A 67 5.61 8.44 6.26
N GLY A 68 4.48 7.76 6.48
CA GLY A 68 4.43 6.33 6.73
C GLY A 68 4.60 5.95 8.19
N LYS A 69 4.50 4.65 8.44
CA LYS A 69 4.63 4.06 9.76
C LYS A 69 5.50 2.82 9.69
N ILE A 70 6.30 2.62 10.72
CA ILE A 70 7.20 1.48 10.87
C ILE A 70 6.62 0.53 11.92
N TYR A 71 6.63 -0.76 11.61
CA TYR A 71 6.12 -1.82 12.48
C TYR A 71 7.14 -2.94 12.56
N LEU A 72 7.43 -3.40 13.77
CA LEU A 72 8.18 -4.63 13.98
C LEU A 72 7.24 -5.82 13.84
N LEU A 73 7.57 -6.74 12.94
CA LEU A 73 6.82 -7.96 12.69
C LEU A 73 7.58 -9.16 13.24
N LYS A 74 7.15 -9.60 14.43
CA LYS A 74 7.70 -10.79 15.09
C LYS A 74 7.17 -12.07 14.45
N LYS A 75 8.03 -13.03 14.17
CA LYS A 75 7.60 -14.34 13.68
C LYS A 75 6.92 -15.16 14.77
N ARG A 76 5.86 -15.88 14.40
CA ARG A 76 5.14 -16.79 15.29
C ARG A 76 5.87 -18.13 15.52
N LYS A 77 6.71 -18.57 14.58
CA LYS A 77 7.50 -19.82 14.69
C LYS A 77 8.88 -19.64 14.03
N LYS A 78 9.96 -20.00 14.75
CA LYS A 78 11.36 -20.01 14.28
C LYS A 78 11.69 -21.27 13.46
N GLN A 79 10.87 -21.61 12.47
CA GLN A 79 11.08 -22.85 11.69
C GLN A 79 12.14 -22.72 10.59
N ASN A 80 12.76 -21.55 10.40
CA ASN A 80 13.86 -21.32 9.47
C ASN A 80 14.76 -20.16 9.93
N ASN A 81 15.96 -20.02 9.34
CA ASN A 81 16.93 -18.94 9.62
C ASN A 81 16.48 -17.52 9.22
N TRP A 82 15.22 -17.37 8.80
CA TRP A 82 14.65 -16.05 8.54
C TRP A 82 14.17 -15.44 9.85
N GLY A 83 14.87 -14.39 10.32
CA GLY A 83 14.56 -13.67 11.56
C GLY A 83 13.30 -12.79 11.51
N ASP A 84 13.16 -11.93 12.51
CA ASP A 84 12.13 -10.90 12.58
C ASP A 84 12.32 -9.86 11.46
N THR A 85 11.25 -9.15 11.13
CA THR A 85 11.23 -8.21 9.99
C THR A 85 10.69 -6.85 10.41
N VAL A 86 11.14 -5.81 9.73
CA VAL A 86 10.63 -4.45 9.89
C VAL A 86 9.87 -4.06 8.65
N TRP A 87 8.63 -3.62 8.89
CA TRP A 87 7.70 -3.23 7.86
C TRP A 87 7.46 -1.71 7.90
N PHE A 88 7.84 -1.02 6.84
CA PHE A 88 7.44 0.37 6.61
C PHE A 88 6.29 0.41 5.62
N GLY A 89 5.28 1.24 5.87
CA GLY A 89 4.44 1.64 4.76
C GLY A 89 3.42 2.73 4.98
N VAL A 90 2.76 3.03 3.87
CA VAL A 90 1.96 4.22 3.64
C VAL A 90 0.65 3.79 2.98
N GLN A 91 -0.46 4.05 3.67
CA GLN A 91 -1.82 3.77 3.16
C GLN A 91 -2.71 5.00 3.15
N ASN A 92 -2.32 6.06 3.86
CA ASN A 92 -3.07 7.31 3.85
C ASN A 92 -2.98 7.87 2.43
N ILE A 93 -4.13 8.01 1.77
CA ILE A 93 -4.20 8.45 0.38
C ILE A 93 -3.61 9.85 0.18
N ASP A 94 -3.68 10.72 1.19
CA ASP A 94 -3.13 12.09 1.11
C ASP A 94 -1.60 12.05 1.16
N ASP A 95 -1.01 11.22 2.03
CA ASP A 95 0.45 11.01 2.05
C ASP A 95 0.93 10.33 0.76
N VAL A 96 0.17 9.33 0.28
CA VAL A 96 0.49 8.63 -0.97
C VAL A 96 0.49 9.61 -2.16
N TYR A 97 -0.55 10.44 -2.28
CA TYR A 97 -0.69 11.38 -3.39
C TYR A 97 0.28 12.55 -3.29
N ASN A 98 0.43 13.17 -2.12
CA ASN A 98 1.19 14.42 -1.97
C ASN A 98 2.68 14.21 -1.67
N LYS A 99 3.11 13.01 -1.24
CA LYS A 99 4.50 12.75 -0.86
C LYS A 99 5.11 11.62 -1.67
N ILE A 100 4.48 10.45 -1.71
CA ILE A 100 5.05 9.27 -2.37
C ILE A 100 5.14 9.45 -3.88
N ILE A 101 4.05 9.89 -4.53
CA ILE A 101 4.07 10.12 -5.99
C ILE A 101 5.11 11.18 -6.38
N PRO A 102 5.12 12.40 -5.79
CA PRO A 102 6.11 13.42 -6.15
C PRO A 102 7.55 12.98 -5.88
N PHE A 103 7.78 12.21 -4.83
CA PHE A 103 9.10 11.66 -4.53
C PHE A 103 9.63 10.78 -5.66
N PHE A 104 8.85 9.78 -6.11
CA PHE A 104 9.28 8.88 -7.18
C PHE A 104 9.17 9.48 -8.58
N LYS A 105 8.52 10.65 -8.74
CA LYS A 105 8.68 11.47 -9.94
C LYS A 105 10.00 12.23 -9.96
N LYS A 106 10.44 12.74 -8.81
CA LYS A 106 11.72 13.44 -8.67
C LYS A 106 12.91 12.47 -8.73
N PHE A 107 12.77 11.30 -8.12
CA PHE A 107 13.77 10.24 -8.07
C PHE A 107 13.19 8.96 -8.70
N PRO A 108 13.28 8.85 -10.05
CA PRO A 108 12.62 7.77 -10.77
C PRO A 108 13.24 6.41 -10.46
N LEU A 109 12.37 5.40 -10.36
CA LEU A 109 12.76 4.00 -10.33
C LEU A 109 13.38 3.59 -11.67
N ARG A 110 14.47 2.82 -11.62
CA ARG A 110 15.23 2.39 -12.81
C ARG A 110 14.89 0.95 -13.21
N GLY A 111 14.51 0.11 -12.26
CA GLY A 111 14.16 -1.30 -12.48
C GLY A 111 12.76 -1.52 -13.06
N LYS A 112 12.37 -2.80 -13.18
CA LYS A 112 11.02 -3.21 -13.66
C LYS A 112 9.88 -2.64 -12.79
N LYS A 113 10.17 -2.26 -11.54
CA LYS A 113 9.20 -1.69 -10.60
C LYS A 113 8.70 -0.31 -11.02
N LYS A 114 9.39 0.38 -11.94
CA LYS A 114 8.87 1.63 -12.53
C LYS A 114 7.49 1.43 -13.20
N PHE A 115 7.27 0.31 -13.89
CA PHE A 115 5.99 0.02 -14.54
C PHE A 115 4.87 -0.24 -13.52
N ASP A 116 5.21 -0.90 -12.41
CA ASP A 116 4.31 -1.03 -11.26
C ASP A 116 3.91 0.35 -10.72
N PHE A 117 4.89 1.25 -10.53
CA PHE A 117 4.67 2.59 -10.02
C PHE A 117 3.81 3.44 -10.96
N GLU A 118 4.07 3.44 -12.26
CA GLU A 118 3.31 4.22 -13.25
C GLU A 118 1.83 3.79 -13.32
N LEU A 119 1.56 2.48 -13.29
CA LEU A 119 0.19 1.96 -13.21
C LEU A 119 -0.46 2.30 -11.87
N TRP A 120 0.28 2.15 -10.78
CA TRP A 120 -0.20 2.46 -9.45
C TRP A 120 -0.51 3.94 -9.26
N GLU A 121 0.30 4.86 -9.82
CA GLU A 121 0.06 6.31 -9.81
C GLU A 121 -1.30 6.64 -10.43
N LYS A 122 -1.65 6.00 -11.55
CA LYS A 122 -2.96 6.19 -12.21
C LYS A 122 -4.11 5.78 -11.28
N ALA A 123 -3.98 4.66 -10.57
CA ALA A 123 -4.99 4.23 -9.60
C ALA A 123 -5.08 5.17 -8.40
N VAL A 124 -3.94 5.64 -7.87
CA VAL A 124 -3.90 6.60 -6.77
C VAL A 124 -4.66 7.88 -7.14
N LYS A 125 -4.47 8.41 -8.35
CA LYS A 125 -5.18 9.61 -8.82
C LYS A 125 -6.69 9.43 -8.77
N ILE A 126 -7.21 8.31 -9.29
CA ILE A 126 -8.65 7.99 -9.25
C ILE A 126 -9.14 7.95 -7.80
N ILE A 127 -8.41 7.27 -6.91
CA ILE A 127 -8.81 7.09 -5.51
C ILE A 127 -8.74 8.43 -4.73
N TYR A 128 -7.72 9.24 -5.01
CA TYR A 128 -7.57 10.56 -4.40
C TYR A 128 -8.70 11.49 -4.83
N ASP A 129 -8.98 11.56 -6.13
CA ASP A 129 -10.07 12.35 -6.69
C ASP A 129 -11.43 11.92 -6.13
N HIS A 130 -11.70 10.61 -6.08
CA HIS A 130 -12.94 10.06 -5.52
C HIS A 130 -13.17 10.48 -4.07
N LYS A 131 -12.10 10.59 -3.27
CA LYS A 131 -12.20 11.02 -1.87
C LYS A 131 -12.46 12.53 -1.73
N HIS A 132 -11.94 13.38 -2.63
CA HIS A 132 -11.89 14.83 -2.42
C HIS A 132 -12.81 15.64 -3.33
N LYS A 133 -13.19 15.15 -4.51
CA LYS A 133 -14.06 15.88 -5.44
C LYS A 133 -15.54 15.68 -5.13
N GLU A 134 -15.89 14.56 -4.51
CA GLU A 134 -17.27 14.22 -4.17
C GLU A 134 -17.56 14.61 -2.72
N PRO A 135 -18.50 15.53 -2.43
CA PRO A 135 -18.90 15.79 -1.06
C PRO A 135 -19.44 14.50 -0.44
N PRO A 136 -19.18 14.25 0.85
CA PRO A 136 -19.73 13.09 1.52
C PRO A 136 -21.24 13.08 1.36
N PHE A 137 -21.81 11.93 1.04
CA PHE A 137 -23.24 11.74 0.89
C PHE A 137 -23.85 11.35 2.24
N ARG A 138 -24.96 11.98 2.60
CA ARG A 138 -25.73 11.61 3.80
C ARG A 138 -26.66 10.45 3.46
N TRP A 139 -26.27 9.25 3.86
CA TRP A 139 -27.11 8.07 3.71
C TRP A 139 -28.13 8.03 4.84
N THR A 140 -29.43 8.14 4.53
CA THR A 140 -30.53 8.10 5.50
C THR A 140 -31.18 6.72 5.53
N HIS A 141 -31.15 6.04 6.69
CA HIS A 141 -32.15 4.99 6.96
C HIS A 141 -33.47 5.72 7.23
N GLY A 142 -34.61 5.17 6.77
CA GLY A 142 -35.93 5.67 7.18
C GLY A 142 -35.95 5.90 8.70
N LEU A 143 -36.58 7.01 9.13
CA LEU A 143 -36.51 7.63 10.48
C LEU A 143 -35.33 8.61 10.72
N GLY A 144 -34.79 9.27 9.69
CA GLY A 144 -34.02 10.52 9.84
C GLY A 144 -32.60 10.40 10.43
N ARG A 145 -32.12 9.20 10.79
CA ARG A 145 -30.75 8.96 11.28
C ARG A 145 -29.78 8.79 10.12
N GLY A 146 -29.35 9.90 9.52
CA GLY A 146 -28.38 9.91 8.43
C GLY A 146 -26.92 9.81 8.89
N GLN A 147 -26.09 9.02 8.19
CA GLN A 147 -24.63 9.00 8.36
C GLN A 147 -23.94 9.52 7.11
N TRP A 148 -22.98 10.42 7.29
CA TRP A 148 -22.10 10.90 6.22
C TRP A 148 -21.13 9.79 5.79
N ARG A 149 -21.08 9.53 4.49
CA ARG A 149 -20.28 8.47 3.87
C ARG A 149 -19.66 8.98 2.60
N LEU A 150 -18.48 8.46 2.25
CA LEU A 150 -17.99 8.62 0.88
C LEU A 150 -18.99 7.96 -0.07
N LYS A 151 -19.22 8.59 -1.22
CA LYS A 151 -20.03 7.97 -2.26
C LYS A 151 -19.37 6.66 -2.73
N PRO A 152 -20.16 5.67 -3.16
CA PRO A 152 -19.62 4.51 -3.85
C PRO A 152 -18.87 4.93 -5.13
N TYR A 153 -17.85 4.18 -5.51
CA TYR A 153 -17.23 4.32 -6.84
C TYR A 153 -18.25 4.09 -7.94
N THR A 154 -18.19 4.88 -9.00
CA THR A 154 -18.95 4.61 -10.23
C THR A 154 -18.49 3.29 -10.86
N SER A 155 -19.34 2.66 -11.67
CA SER A 155 -18.96 1.44 -12.42
C SER A 155 -17.73 1.69 -13.30
N LYS A 156 -17.61 2.89 -13.88
CA LYS A 156 -16.47 3.31 -14.70
C LYS A 156 -15.17 3.32 -13.89
N GLU A 157 -15.16 3.98 -12.74
CA GLU A 157 -13.98 4.02 -11.86
C GLU A 157 -13.62 2.64 -11.33
N HIS A 158 -14.63 1.85 -10.92
CA HIS A 158 -14.42 0.49 -10.44
C HIS A 158 -13.75 -0.38 -11.50
N ASN A 159 -14.27 -0.38 -12.73
CA ASN A 159 -13.74 -1.19 -13.82
C ASN A 159 -12.31 -0.76 -14.19
N LEU A 160 -12.05 0.55 -14.24
CA LEU A 160 -10.71 1.07 -14.51
C LEU A 160 -9.70 0.65 -13.43
N LEU A 161 -10.09 0.69 -12.15
CA LEU A 161 -9.23 0.23 -11.05
C LEU A 161 -9.00 -1.29 -11.09
N GLN A 162 -9.98 -2.09 -11.50
CA GLN A 162 -9.79 -3.52 -11.75
C GLN A 162 -8.79 -3.78 -12.88
N GLU A 163 -8.92 -3.07 -14.00
CA GLU A 163 -8.04 -3.20 -15.15
C GLU A 163 -6.59 -2.82 -14.79
N ILE A 164 -6.40 -1.70 -14.08
CA ILE A 164 -5.09 -1.29 -13.58
C ILE A 164 -4.52 -2.38 -12.68
N ARG A 165 -5.29 -2.91 -11.73
CA ARG A 165 -4.84 -3.98 -10.83
C ARG A 165 -4.42 -5.23 -11.61
N GLN A 166 -5.16 -5.61 -12.66
CA GLN A 166 -4.82 -6.75 -13.51
C GLN A 166 -3.49 -6.52 -14.25
N LYS A 167 -3.31 -5.34 -14.86
CA LYS A 167 -2.06 -4.96 -15.53
C LYS A 167 -0.87 -4.97 -14.58
N MET A 168 -1.03 -4.47 -13.36
CA MET A 168 0.03 -4.51 -12.34
C MET A 168 0.49 -5.94 -12.01
N ARG A 169 -0.37 -6.96 -12.10
CA ARG A 169 0.03 -8.36 -11.81
C ARG A 169 1.07 -8.88 -12.80
N GLN A 170 1.12 -8.36 -14.02
CA GLN A 170 2.05 -8.81 -15.06
C GLN A 170 3.51 -8.46 -14.75
N PHE A 171 3.72 -7.44 -13.92
CA PHE A 171 5.05 -6.95 -13.54
C PHE A 171 5.50 -7.44 -12.15
N LYS A 172 4.63 -8.16 -11.43
CA LYS A 172 5.00 -8.83 -10.18
C LYS A 172 5.81 -10.08 -10.49
N ALA A 173 6.81 -10.38 -9.68
CA ALA A 173 7.56 -11.62 -9.80
C ALA A 173 6.62 -12.83 -9.72
N ASN A 174 6.64 -13.68 -10.75
CA ASN A 174 6.08 -15.02 -10.68
C ASN A 174 6.91 -15.79 -9.68
N ARG A 175 6.46 -15.88 -8.43
CA ARG A 175 7.02 -16.84 -7.50
C ARG A 175 6.33 -18.17 -7.78
N ASP A 176 7.05 -19.14 -8.33
CA ASP A 176 6.62 -20.53 -8.26
C ASP A 176 6.31 -20.84 -6.80
N LYS A 177 5.12 -21.39 -6.52
CA LYS A 177 4.70 -21.70 -5.15
C LYS A 177 5.53 -22.85 -4.53
N GLU A 178 6.45 -23.43 -5.28
CA GLU A 178 7.22 -24.63 -4.94
C GLU A 178 8.10 -24.47 -3.69
N TYR A 179 8.57 -23.25 -3.37
CA TYR A 179 9.34 -23.00 -2.14
C TYR A 179 8.55 -23.26 -0.84
N LYS A 180 7.22 -23.43 -0.91
CA LYS A 180 6.40 -23.80 0.26
C LYS A 180 6.35 -25.30 0.53
N ASN A 181 6.78 -26.13 -0.42
CA ASN A 181 6.67 -27.59 -0.37
C ASN A 181 8.02 -28.31 -0.41
N GLN A 182 9.14 -27.60 -0.33
CA GLN A 182 10.44 -28.27 -0.21
C GLN A 182 10.50 -28.96 1.16
N PRO A 183 10.68 -30.29 1.23
CA PRO A 183 10.92 -30.95 2.51
C PRO A 183 12.18 -30.34 3.13
N VAL A 184 12.08 -29.96 4.39
CA VAL A 184 13.24 -29.54 5.17
C VAL A 184 14.16 -30.76 5.23
N SER A 185 15.27 -30.72 4.51
CA SER A 185 16.35 -31.69 4.69
C SER A 185 16.89 -31.49 6.11
N ILE A 186 16.68 -32.51 6.94
CA ILE A 186 17.14 -32.64 8.33
C ILE A 186 18.66 -32.83 8.33
#